data_AF-A0A150QHQ0-F1
#
_entry.id   AF-A0A150QHQ0-F1
#
_cell.length_a   1.000
_cell.length_b   1.000
_cell.length_c   1.000
_cell.angle_alpha   90.00
_cell.angle_beta   90.00
_cell.angle_gamma   90.00
#
_symmetry.space_group_name_H-M   'P 1'
#
loop_
_entity.id
_entity.type
_entity.pdbx_description
1 polymer ?
#
loop_
_entity_poly.entity_id
_entity_poly.type
_entity_poly.pdbx_seq_one_letter_code
_entity_poly.pdbx_strand_id
1 'polypeptide(L)'
;MTTKKLRTGGEVDAWCTKCRLDLTHRIIAMVGDVVKKVECKTCMSHHLYRAPKSERESRAAARAAARSTGEPRAASASPRGGVERLTAAQRAERDQTLAWERAIAGQPSGAFKPYRITLTFGEGELIHHSKFGDGVVAKVIDRGKIEILFKDGPRTMAHGQP
;
A
#
# COMPACT_ATOMS: atom_id res chain seq x y z
N MET A 1 -40.94 -10.33 -20.66
CA MET A 1 -40.28 -9.70 -19.50
C MET A 1 -39.63 -8.41 -19.98
N THR A 2 -40.31 -7.29 -19.82
CA THR A 2 -39.85 -5.97 -20.30
C THR A 2 -38.57 -5.59 -19.56
N THR A 3 -37.43 -5.67 -20.24
CA THR A 3 -36.13 -5.22 -19.75
C THR A 3 -36.17 -3.71 -19.56
N LYS A 4 -36.62 -3.27 -18.38
CA LYS A 4 -36.72 -1.85 -18.00
C LYS A 4 -35.31 -1.28 -17.98
N LYS A 5 -34.93 -0.61 -19.06
CA LYS A 5 -33.63 0.02 -19.26
C LYS A 5 -33.32 0.91 -18.04
N LEU A 6 -32.19 0.67 -17.38
CA LEU A 6 -31.79 1.46 -16.22
C LEU A 6 -31.55 2.90 -16.68
N ARG A 7 -32.26 3.83 -16.05
CA ARG A 7 -32.17 5.26 -16.32
C ARG A 7 -32.13 6.02 -15.01
N THR A 8 -31.58 7.22 -15.03
CA THR A 8 -31.65 8.13 -13.89
C THR A 8 -33.11 8.40 -13.50
N GLY A 9 -33.40 8.34 -12.20
CA GLY A 9 -34.77 8.37 -11.67
C GLY A 9 -35.53 7.04 -11.76
N GLY A 10 -34.97 6.01 -12.42
CA GLY A 10 -35.50 4.65 -12.42
C GLY A 10 -35.29 3.92 -11.09
N GLU A 11 -35.83 2.71 -11.02
CA GLU A 11 -35.77 1.84 -9.85
C GLU A 11 -34.83 0.66 -10.12
N VAL A 12 -34.05 0.27 -9.12
CA VAL A 12 -33.12 -0.87 -9.18
C VAL A 12 -33.03 -1.54 -7.81
N ASP A 13 -32.97 -2.86 -7.78
CA ASP A 13 -32.70 -3.59 -6.55
C ASP A 13 -31.19 -3.57 -6.26
N ALA A 14 -30.87 -3.10 -5.06
CA ALA A 14 -29.50 -2.95 -4.60
C ALA A 14 -29.44 -3.18 -3.09
N TRP A 15 -28.26 -3.54 -2.61
CA TRP A 15 -28.01 -3.71 -1.19
C TRP A 15 -27.87 -2.36 -0.50
N CYS A 16 -28.73 -2.09 0.47
CA CYS A 16 -28.61 -0.90 1.31
C CYS A 16 -27.58 -1.14 2.42
N THR A 17 -26.59 -0.26 2.57
CA THR A 17 -25.62 -0.33 3.67
C THR A 17 -26.24 0.01 5.03
N LYS A 18 -27.32 0.79 5.07
CA LYS A 18 -28.01 1.20 6.29
C LYS A 18 -29.03 0.14 6.76
N CYS A 19 -29.88 -0.34 5.86
CA CYS A 19 -30.86 -1.39 6.16
C CYS A 19 -30.26 -2.80 6.20
N ARG A 20 -29.06 -3.00 5.62
CA ARG A 20 -28.37 -4.30 5.52
C ARG A 20 -29.24 -5.37 4.83
N LEU A 21 -29.99 -4.95 3.82
CA LEU A 21 -30.91 -5.77 3.03
C LEU A 21 -30.87 -5.32 1.57
N ASP A 22 -31.19 -6.24 0.66
CA ASP A 22 -31.45 -5.94 -0.75
C ASP A 22 -32.86 -5.37 -0.89
N LEU A 23 -32.94 -4.09 -1.24
CA LEU A 23 -34.18 -3.33 -1.30
C LEU A 23 -34.27 -2.56 -2.62
N THR A 24 -35.46 -2.07 -2.93
CA THR A 24 -35.67 -1.19 -4.07
C THR A 24 -35.05 0.19 -3.81
N HIS A 25 -34.14 0.59 -4.69
CA HIS A 25 -33.50 1.89 -4.67
C HIS A 25 -33.87 2.71 -5.90
N ARG A 26 -33.89 4.03 -5.76
CA ARG A 26 -33.99 4.99 -6.86
C ARG A 26 -32.60 5.37 -7.35
N ILE A 27 -32.40 5.37 -8.65
CA ILE A 27 -31.15 5.78 -9.28
C ILE A 27 -31.03 7.31 -9.24
N ILE A 28 -30.04 7.84 -8.51
CA ILE A 28 -29.78 9.29 -8.43
C ILE A 28 -28.78 9.72 -9.50
N ALA A 29 -27.71 8.95 -9.68
CA ALA A 29 -26.64 9.27 -10.62
C ALA A 29 -26.18 8.05 -11.40
N MET A 30 -26.12 8.21 -12.72
CA MET A 30 -25.53 7.27 -13.67
C MET A 30 -24.39 7.97 -14.42
N VAL A 31 -23.38 7.20 -14.82
CA VAL A 31 -22.33 7.64 -15.73
C VAL A 31 -22.35 6.68 -16.91
N GLY A 32 -22.79 7.17 -18.07
CA GLY A 32 -23.15 6.30 -19.20
C GLY A 32 -24.22 5.29 -18.77
N ASP A 33 -23.98 4.01 -19.04
CA ASP A 33 -24.86 2.91 -18.65
C ASP A 33 -24.64 2.37 -17.23
N VAL A 34 -23.71 2.96 -16.46
CA VAL A 34 -23.34 2.47 -15.12
C VAL A 34 -23.98 3.30 -14.01
N VAL A 35 -24.76 2.65 -13.16
CA VAL A 35 -25.30 3.27 -11.94
C VAL A 35 -24.18 3.48 -10.91
N LYS A 36 -24.02 4.73 -10.45
CA LYS A 36 -23.00 5.09 -9.45
C LYS A 36 -23.60 5.34 -8.07
N LYS A 37 -24.71 6.06 -7.99
CA LYS A 37 -25.32 6.48 -6.71
C LYS A 37 -26.81 6.20 -6.71
N VAL A 38 -27.28 5.64 -5.60
CA VAL A 38 -28.67 5.23 -5.41
C VAL A 38 -29.21 5.71 -4.06
N GLU A 39 -30.51 5.97 -4.03
CA GLU A 39 -31.28 6.33 -2.84
C GLU A 39 -32.14 5.14 -2.44
N CYS A 40 -32.03 4.68 -1.19
CA CYS A 40 -32.90 3.62 -0.68
C CYS A 40 -34.32 4.18 -0.47
N LYS A 41 -35.35 3.56 -1.06
CA LYS A 41 -36.74 4.00 -0.84
C LYS A 41 -37.26 3.73 0.57
N THR A 42 -36.61 2.84 1.32
CA THR A 42 -37.03 2.47 2.69
C THR A 42 -36.45 3.42 3.74
N CYS A 43 -35.15 3.76 3.64
CA CYS A 43 -34.49 4.58 4.65
C CYS A 43 -34.03 5.95 4.14
N MET A 44 -34.35 6.30 2.89
CA MET A 44 -33.99 7.54 2.20
C MET A 44 -32.49 7.87 2.19
N SER A 45 -31.64 6.87 2.47
CA SER A 45 -30.19 7.07 2.52
C SER A 45 -29.61 7.00 1.12
N HIS A 46 -28.72 7.94 0.81
CA HIS A 46 -27.95 7.93 -0.44
C HIS A 46 -26.65 7.17 -0.23
N HIS A 47 -26.34 6.22 -1.11
CA HIS A 47 -25.08 5.49 -1.08
C HIS A 47 -24.66 5.06 -2.50
N LEU A 48 -23.42 4.58 -2.63
CA LEU A 48 -22.92 4.11 -3.92
C LEU A 48 -23.60 2.79 -4.29
N TYR A 49 -23.91 2.62 -5.58
CA TYR A 49 -24.55 1.40 -6.06
C TYR A 49 -23.70 0.18 -5.75
N ARG A 50 -24.38 -0.81 -5.22
CA ARG A 50 -23.74 -1.99 -4.67
C ARG A 50 -24.67 -3.14 -5.05
N ALA A 51 -24.21 -3.96 -6.00
CA ALA A 51 -24.96 -5.09 -6.55
C ALA A 51 -25.61 -5.94 -5.45
N PRO A 52 -26.77 -6.56 -5.70
CA PRO A 52 -27.46 -7.33 -4.69
C PRO A 52 -26.61 -8.51 -4.20
N LYS A 53 -26.93 -9.04 -3.01
CA LYS A 53 -26.08 -10.06 -2.38
C LYS A 53 -25.85 -11.28 -3.29
N SER A 54 -26.89 -11.75 -3.99
CA SER A 54 -26.80 -12.85 -4.96
C SER A 54 -25.76 -12.61 -6.05
N GLU A 55 -25.80 -11.44 -6.70
CA GLU A 55 -24.85 -11.06 -7.76
C GLU A 55 -23.43 -10.80 -7.21
N ARG A 56 -23.30 -10.37 -5.95
CA ARG A 56 -21.98 -10.26 -5.30
C ARG A 56 -21.35 -11.61 -5.02
N GLU A 57 -22.15 -12.58 -4.58
CA GLU A 57 -21.68 -13.95 -4.34
C GLU A 57 -21.28 -14.60 -5.66
N SER A 58 -22.07 -14.43 -6.73
CA SER A 58 -21.72 -14.90 -8.08
C SER A 58 -20.47 -14.21 -8.65
N ARG A 59 -20.31 -12.90 -8.45
CA ARG A 59 -19.11 -12.17 -8.92
C ARG A 59 -17.87 -12.48 -8.08
N ALA A 60 -18.03 -12.82 -6.80
CA ALA A 60 -16.96 -13.31 -5.95
C ALA A 60 -16.54 -14.73 -6.36
N ALA A 61 -17.49 -15.62 -6.65
CA ALA A 61 -17.23 -16.96 -7.17
C ALA A 61 -16.56 -16.93 -8.56
N ALA A 62 -17.02 -16.08 -9.47
CA ALA A 62 -16.39 -15.90 -10.79
C ALA A 62 -14.97 -15.33 -10.68
N ARG A 63 -14.70 -14.44 -9.72
CA ARG A 63 -13.34 -13.94 -9.42
C ARG A 63 -12.44 -14.98 -8.76
N ALA A 64 -13.01 -15.91 -8.00
CA ALA A 64 -12.27 -17.04 -7.44
C ALA A 64 -11.91 -18.07 -8.53
N ALA A 65 -12.85 -18.36 -9.44
CA ALA A 65 -12.62 -19.26 -10.58
C ALA A 65 -11.62 -18.70 -11.61
N ALA A 66 -11.61 -17.38 -11.84
CA ALA A 66 -10.61 -16.74 -12.72
C ALA A 66 -9.20 -16.68 -12.10
N ARG A 67 -9.06 -16.92 -10.79
CA ARG A 67 -7.77 -16.96 -10.09
C ARG A 67 -7.10 -18.34 -10.13
N SER A 68 -7.81 -19.39 -10.52
CA SER A 68 -7.27 -20.76 -10.58
C SER A 68 -6.72 -21.16 -11.96
N THR A 69 -6.75 -20.27 -12.95
CA THR A 69 -6.21 -20.51 -14.31
C THR A 69 -5.16 -19.49 -14.76
N GLY A 70 -4.75 -18.56 -13.87
CA GLY A 70 -3.71 -17.57 -14.15
C GLY A 70 -2.43 -17.89 -13.40
N GLU A 71 -1.37 -18.18 -14.14
CA GLU A 71 0.04 -18.20 -13.70
C GLU A 71 0.35 -16.98 -12.80
N PRO A 72 1.16 -17.11 -11.74
CA PRO A 72 1.23 -16.11 -10.67
C PRO A 72 1.92 -14.83 -11.16
N ARG A 73 1.14 -13.91 -11.72
CA ARG A 73 1.58 -12.53 -11.90
C ARG A 73 1.65 -11.90 -10.51
N ALA A 74 2.87 -11.60 -10.07
CA ALA A 74 3.21 -10.97 -8.79
C ALA A 74 2.17 -9.91 -8.40
N ALA A 75 1.22 -10.34 -7.59
CA ALA A 75 0.23 -9.47 -7.01
C ALA A 75 0.89 -8.82 -5.80
N SER A 76 1.03 -7.50 -5.87
CA SER A 76 1.14 -6.61 -4.73
C SER A 76 -0.07 -6.83 -3.82
N ALA A 77 -0.01 -7.89 -3.03
CA ALA A 77 -1.00 -8.27 -2.05
C ALA A 77 -0.76 -7.41 -0.81
N SER A 78 -1.42 -6.25 -0.76
CA SER A 78 -1.61 -5.54 0.50
C SER A 78 -2.56 -6.38 1.37
N PRO A 79 -2.12 -6.94 2.52
CA PRO A 79 -3.02 -7.68 3.38
C PRO A 79 -3.91 -6.68 4.10
N ARG A 80 -5.23 -6.90 4.00
CA ARG A 80 -6.21 -6.31 4.92
C ARG A 80 -6.08 -7.05 6.25
N GLY A 81 -5.09 -6.65 7.04
CA GLY A 81 -4.95 -6.98 8.45
C GLY A 81 -5.14 -5.70 9.27
N GLY A 82 -6.12 -5.72 10.16
CA GLY A 82 -6.33 -4.68 11.16
C GLY A 82 -5.15 -4.66 12.13
N VAL A 83 -4.16 -3.86 11.81
CA VAL A 83 -3.30 -3.19 12.78
C VAL A 83 -3.47 -1.71 12.49
N GLU A 84 -3.48 -0.89 13.55
CA GLU A 84 -3.63 0.57 13.50
C GLU A 84 -3.00 1.16 12.23
N ARG A 85 -3.70 2.08 11.56
CA ARG A 85 -3.21 2.75 10.35
C ARG A 85 -2.00 3.61 10.70
N LEU A 86 -0.85 2.97 10.90
CA LEU A 86 0.44 3.57 10.70
C LEU A 86 0.46 4.06 9.25
N THR A 87 0.71 5.35 9.10
CA THR A 87 0.76 6.06 7.81
C THR A 87 1.71 5.35 6.85
N ALA A 88 1.54 5.59 5.55
CA ALA A 88 2.45 5.02 4.55
C ALA A 88 3.93 5.36 4.84
N ALA A 89 4.18 6.53 5.45
CA ALA A 89 5.49 6.95 5.93
C ALA A 89 6.04 6.04 7.04
N GLN A 90 5.24 5.75 8.08
CA GLN A 90 5.67 4.88 9.19
C GLN A 90 5.90 3.42 8.76
N ARG A 91 5.18 2.94 7.73
CA ARG A 91 5.45 1.63 7.13
C ARG A 91 6.77 1.62 6.38
N ALA A 92 7.01 2.64 5.55
CA ALA A 92 8.27 2.79 4.83
C ALA A 92 9.47 2.88 5.80
N GLU A 93 9.34 3.62 6.90
CA GLU A 93 10.38 3.74 7.92
C GLU A 93 10.69 2.39 8.59
N ARG A 94 9.65 1.60 8.94
CA ARG A 94 9.84 0.25 9.48
C ARG A 94 10.46 -0.71 8.46
N ASP A 95 10.02 -0.69 7.21
CA ASP A 95 10.61 -1.50 6.13
C ASP A 95 12.09 -1.14 5.90
N GLN A 96 12.46 0.14 6.06
CA GLN A 96 13.84 0.61 6.01
C GLN A 96 14.66 0.13 7.21
N THR A 97 14.12 0.18 8.44
CA THR A 97 14.80 -0.36 9.63
C THR A 97 15.02 -1.87 9.52
N LEU A 98 14.05 -2.61 8.98
CA LEU A 98 14.19 -4.04 8.74
C LEU A 98 15.23 -4.35 7.65
N ALA A 99 15.32 -3.50 6.62
CA ALA A 99 16.37 -3.60 5.61
C ALA A 99 17.76 -3.34 6.21
N TRP A 100 17.87 -2.35 7.10
CA TRP A 100 19.10 -2.07 7.85
C TRP A 100 19.50 -3.26 8.74
N GLU A 101 18.55 -3.77 9.54
CA GLU A 101 18.79 -4.90 10.43
C GLU A 101 19.26 -6.13 9.66
N ARG A 102 18.65 -6.42 8.48
CA ARG A 102 19.09 -7.52 7.61
C ARG A 102 20.49 -7.31 7.02
N ALA A 103 20.85 -6.07 6.68
CA ALA A 103 22.16 -5.77 6.12
C ALA A 103 23.27 -5.86 7.19
N ILE A 104 22.95 -5.55 8.45
CA ILE A 104 23.87 -5.65 9.59
C ILE A 104 23.89 -7.07 10.19
N ALA A 105 22.78 -7.81 10.12
CA ALA A 105 22.66 -9.19 10.61
C ALA A 105 23.53 -10.14 9.78
N GLY A 106 24.77 -10.30 10.22
CA GLY A 106 25.76 -11.19 9.61
C GLY A 106 27.15 -10.57 9.47
N GLN A 107 27.32 -9.28 9.77
CA GLN A 107 28.61 -8.61 9.65
C GLN A 107 29.26 -8.39 11.03
N PRO A 108 30.51 -8.84 11.23
CA PRO A 108 31.21 -8.69 12.50
C PRO A 108 31.55 -7.22 12.78
N SER A 109 31.48 -6.80 14.04
CA SER A 109 31.81 -5.44 14.52
C SER A 109 33.23 -4.97 14.16
N GLY A 110 34.13 -5.87 13.76
CA GLY A 110 35.47 -5.56 13.25
C GLY A 110 35.52 -5.11 11.78
N ALA A 111 34.43 -5.25 11.01
CA ALA A 111 34.34 -4.75 9.64
C ALA A 111 33.93 -3.28 9.55
N PHE A 112 33.58 -2.66 10.69
CA PHE A 112 33.10 -1.28 10.75
C PHE A 112 34.26 -0.31 10.81
N LYS A 113 34.39 0.53 9.79
CA LYS A 113 35.38 1.61 9.79
C LYS A 113 34.84 2.80 10.58
N PRO A 114 35.65 3.47 11.42
CA PRO A 114 35.22 4.69 12.06
C PRO A 114 34.93 5.76 11.00
N TYR A 115 33.77 6.39 11.07
CA TYR A 115 33.40 7.46 10.15
C TYR A 115 34.41 8.61 10.24
N ARG A 116 35.04 8.93 9.11
CA ARG A 116 35.87 10.13 8.94
C ARG A 116 35.53 10.77 7.60
N ILE A 117 35.31 12.07 7.62
CA ILE A 117 34.97 12.83 6.41
C ILE A 117 36.08 12.81 5.35
N THR A 118 37.33 12.56 5.76
CA THR A 118 38.50 12.43 4.89
C THR A 118 38.58 11.07 4.18
N LEU A 119 37.88 10.05 4.70
CA LEU A 119 37.86 8.73 4.08
C LEU A 119 36.83 8.71 2.96
N THR A 120 37.16 7.98 1.89
CA THR A 120 36.22 7.69 0.81
C THR A 120 35.57 6.34 1.10
N PHE A 121 34.26 6.27 1.00
CA PHE A 121 33.45 5.08 1.28
C PHE A 121 32.70 4.63 0.02
N GLY A 122 32.65 3.32 -0.21
CA GLY A 122 31.91 2.70 -1.31
C GLY A 122 30.53 2.17 -0.90
N GLU A 123 29.69 1.84 -1.89
CA GLU A 123 28.39 1.19 -1.67
C GLU A 123 28.56 -0.15 -0.96
N GLY A 124 27.77 -0.39 0.09
CA GLY A 124 27.84 -1.60 0.92
C GLY A 124 28.91 -1.58 2.02
N GLU A 125 29.64 -0.48 2.19
CA GLU A 125 30.65 -0.37 3.24
C GLU A 125 30.02 -0.09 4.62
N LEU A 126 30.61 -0.68 5.66
CA LEU A 126 30.14 -0.59 7.03
C LEU A 126 30.89 0.51 7.78
N ILE A 127 30.11 1.43 8.35
CA ILE A 127 30.61 2.64 8.99
C ILE A 127 30.09 2.69 10.42
N HIS A 128 30.96 2.96 11.37
CA HIS A 128 30.58 3.28 12.74
C HIS A 128 30.65 4.79 12.98
N HIS A 129 29.53 5.41 13.33
CA HIS A 129 29.44 6.82 13.68
C HIS A 129 29.09 7.00 15.17
N SER A 130 29.86 7.81 15.90
CA SER A 130 29.68 7.99 17.36
C SER A 130 28.28 8.42 17.81
N LYS A 131 27.61 9.27 17.02
CA LYS A 131 26.23 9.75 17.28
C LYS A 131 25.12 8.80 16.80
N PHE A 132 25.34 8.03 15.74
CA PHE A 132 24.28 7.29 15.04
C PHE A 132 24.43 5.77 15.13
N GLY A 133 25.55 5.29 15.66
CA GLY A 133 25.90 3.89 15.75
C GLY A 133 26.36 3.33 14.42
N ASP A 134 26.07 2.05 14.23
CA ASP A 134 26.48 1.28 13.07
C ASP A 134 25.58 1.59 11.86
N GLY A 135 26.20 1.81 10.72
CA GLY A 135 25.52 2.14 9.47
C GLY A 135 26.15 1.40 8.31
N VAL A 136 25.34 1.18 7.27
CA VAL A 136 25.81 0.63 6.00
C VAL A 136 25.57 1.66 4.90
N VAL A 137 26.54 1.88 4.03
CA VAL A 137 26.37 2.76 2.88
C VAL A 137 25.36 2.12 1.93
N ALA A 138 24.15 2.69 1.87
CA ALA A 138 23.08 2.22 0.98
C ALA A 138 23.36 2.61 -0.47
N LYS A 139 23.86 3.83 -0.70
CA LYS A 139 24.16 4.35 -2.03
C LYS A 139 25.13 5.53 -1.97
N VAL A 140 25.98 5.66 -2.99
CA VAL A 140 26.77 6.88 -3.22
C VAL A 140 25.96 7.82 -4.11
N ILE A 141 25.62 9.01 -3.61
CA ILE A 141 24.79 9.99 -4.35
C ILE A 141 25.69 10.85 -5.26
N ASP A 142 26.75 11.42 -4.70
CA ASP A 142 27.68 12.33 -5.38
C ASP A 142 29.13 11.99 -5.00
N ARG A 143 30.11 12.59 -5.69
CA ARG A 143 31.56 12.47 -5.38
C ARG A 143 31.95 12.81 -3.94
N GLY A 144 31.07 13.49 -3.21
CA GLY A 144 31.28 13.89 -1.82
C GLY A 144 30.09 13.57 -0.91
N LYS A 145 29.04 12.88 -1.39
CA LYS A 145 27.84 12.58 -0.60
C LYS A 145 27.45 11.12 -0.72
N ILE A 146 27.26 10.50 0.43
CA ILE A 146 26.83 9.11 0.58
C ILE A 146 25.55 9.05 1.39
N GLU A 147 24.67 8.13 1.06
CA GLU A 147 23.52 7.77 1.86
C GLU A 147 23.88 6.54 2.70
N ILE A 148 23.91 6.74 4.02
CA ILE A 148 24.18 5.68 4.98
C ILE A 148 22.85 5.33 5.65
N LEU A 149 22.48 4.06 5.57
CA LEU A 149 21.34 3.53 6.29
C LEU A 149 21.79 3.23 7.73
N PHE A 150 21.16 3.90 8.70
CA PHE A 150 21.33 3.65 10.14
C PHE A 150 20.05 3.04 10.73
N LYS A 151 20.13 2.60 11.99
CA LYS A 151 18.95 2.19 12.79
C LYS A 151 17.83 3.23 12.82
N ASP A 152 18.22 4.50 12.88
CA ASP A 152 17.35 5.68 12.97
C ASP A 152 16.76 6.08 11.60
N GLY A 153 17.20 5.44 10.51
CA GLY A 153 16.80 5.75 9.14
C GLY A 153 17.98 6.13 8.23
N PRO A 154 17.73 6.33 6.93
CA PRO A 154 18.74 6.76 5.97
C PRO A 154 19.18 8.20 6.26
N ARG A 155 20.49 8.42 6.35
CA ARG A 155 21.10 9.75 6.51
C ARG A 155 22.11 9.98 5.40
N THR A 156 21.99 11.13 4.75
CA THR A 156 23.01 11.60 3.82
C THR A 156 24.17 12.20 4.62
N MET A 157 25.38 11.72 4.36
CA MET A 157 26.63 12.17 4.96
C MET A 157 27.65 12.53 3.89
N ALA A 158 28.62 13.36 4.25
CA ALA A 158 29.70 13.77 3.35
C ALA A 158 30.91 12.85 3.51
N HIS A 159 31.61 12.55 2.42
CA HIS A 159 32.85 11.76 2.43
C HIS A 159 33.87 12.34 1.45
N GLY A 160 35.14 11.94 1.57
CA GLY A 160 36.21 12.40 0.69
C GLY A 160 36.39 13.92 0.61
N GLN A 161 36.12 14.67 1.69
CA GLN A 161 36.49 16.09 1.75
C GLN A 161 37.94 16.23 2.21
N PRO A 162 38.78 17.02 1.50
CA PRO A 162 40.15 17.31 1.89
C PRO A 162 40.23 18.14 3.17
#